data_AF-A0A0K0MPW2-F1
#
_entry.id   AF-A0A0K0MPW2-F1
#
_cell.length_a   1.000
_cell.length_b   1.000
_cell.length_c   1.000
_cell.angle_alpha   90.00
_cell.angle_beta   90.00
_cell.angle_gamma   90.00
#
_symmetry.space_group_name_H-M   'P 1'
#
loop_
_entity.id
_entity.type
_entity.pdbx_description
1 polymer ?
#
loop_
_entity_poly.entity_id
_entity_poly.type
_entity_poly.pdbx_seq_one_letter_code
_entity_poly.pdbx_strand_id
1 'polypeptide(L)'
;WTMGLNQSTHGSDGVCAINNLNLITGNIGKPGGSSLSITGQCNAMGTAREVVIVFRRLPGYRALENEKDRSEIAEFWGIDVDYFPEKRGMFMTDILPAIESGEIRGLWLIATNPMTSMANTDLIRKLGYRKLANFMVVQDAYADVTNQYSHVFLPSAMWVEKEG
;
A
#
# COMPACT_ATOMS: atom_id res chain seq x y z
N TRP A 1 -14.14 -13.10 -5.83
CA TRP A 1 -13.96 -11.95 -6.73
C TRP A 1 -12.48 -11.58 -6.80
N THR A 2 -12.09 -10.85 -7.84
CA THR A 2 -10.69 -10.50 -8.16
C THR A 2 -10.58 -9.00 -8.48
N MET A 3 -9.39 -8.57 -8.89
CA MET A 3 -9.09 -7.17 -9.20
C MET A 3 -9.97 -6.56 -10.30
N GLY A 4 -10.56 -7.36 -11.20
CA GLY A 4 -11.45 -6.86 -12.25
C GLY A 4 -12.72 -6.18 -11.72
N LEU A 5 -13.17 -6.55 -10.52
CA LEU A 5 -14.26 -5.84 -9.83
C LEU A 5 -13.74 -4.57 -9.14
N ASN A 6 -12.57 -4.66 -8.50
CA ASN A 6 -12.00 -3.58 -7.69
C ASN A 6 -11.53 -2.39 -8.51
N GLN A 7 -10.97 -2.66 -9.69
CA GLN A 7 -10.43 -1.66 -10.62
C GLN A 7 -11.57 -1.06 -11.46
N SER A 8 -12.59 -0.54 -10.78
CA SER A 8 -13.77 0.10 -11.34
C SER A 8 -14.14 1.31 -10.49
N THR A 9 -14.78 2.30 -11.10
CA THR A 9 -15.33 3.47 -10.39
C THR A 9 -16.36 3.09 -9.33
N HIS A 10 -16.98 1.91 -9.46
CA HIS A 10 -17.98 1.38 -8.53
C HIS A 10 -17.50 0.11 -7.82
N GLY A 11 -16.18 -0.10 -7.70
CA GLY A 11 -15.62 -1.34 -7.17
C GLY A 11 -16.09 -1.67 -5.75
N SER A 12 -16.16 -0.66 -4.88
CA SER A 12 -16.67 -0.81 -3.50
C SER A 12 -18.12 -1.27 -3.47
N ASP A 13 -18.99 -0.65 -4.28
CA ASP A 13 -20.41 -1.00 -4.35
C ASP A 13 -20.61 -2.42 -4.88
N GLY A 14 -19.82 -2.80 -5.89
CA GLY A 14 -19.81 -4.15 -6.44
C GLY A 14 -19.42 -5.20 -5.40
N VAL A 15 -18.38 -4.95 -4.59
CA VAL A 15 -17.98 -5.84 -3.50
C VAL A 15 -19.06 -5.93 -2.42
N CYS A 16 -19.67 -4.80 -2.05
CA CYS A 16 -20.79 -4.78 -1.11
C CYS A 16 -21.98 -5.59 -1.63
N ALA A 17 -22.33 -5.47 -2.91
CA ALA A 17 -23.40 -6.24 -3.52
C ALA A 17 -23.12 -7.76 -3.48
N ILE A 18 -21.89 -8.20 -3.77
CA ILE A 18 -21.51 -9.61 -3.65
C ILE A 18 -21.62 -10.10 -2.21
N ASN A 19 -21.17 -9.29 -1.24
CA ASN A 19 -21.29 -9.64 0.17
C ASN A 19 -22.76 -9.76 0.60
N ASN A 20 -23.62 -8.83 0.15
CA ASN A 20 -25.05 -8.85 0.41
C ASN A 20 -25.73 -10.10 -0.16
N LEU A 21 -25.36 -10.52 -1.38
CA LEU A 21 -25.88 -11.75 -1.97
C LEU A 21 -25.49 -12.99 -1.14
N ASN A 22 -24.24 -13.08 -0.68
CA ASN A 22 -23.79 -14.17 0.18
C ASN A 22 -24.50 -14.18 1.54
N LEU A 23 -24.80 -13.00 2.10
CA LEU A 23 -25.60 -12.85 3.32
C LEU A 23 -27.04 -13.33 3.11
N ILE A 24 -27.73 -12.85 2.08
CA ILE A 24 -29.13 -13.18 1.79
C ILE A 24 -29.30 -14.67 1.48
N THR A 25 -28.34 -15.26 0.79
CA THR A 25 -28.36 -16.70 0.45
C THR A 25 -27.87 -17.60 1.57
N GLY A 26 -27.42 -17.03 2.71
CA GLY A 26 -26.93 -17.81 3.86
C GLY A 26 -25.66 -18.60 3.55
N ASN A 27 -24.82 -18.07 2.65
CA ASN A 27 -23.57 -18.67 2.18
C ASN A 27 -22.35 -18.15 2.93
N ILE A 28 -22.51 -17.60 4.14
CA ILE A 28 -21.41 -17.14 5.01
C ILE A 28 -21.26 -18.08 6.21
N GLY A 29 -20.02 -18.38 6.59
CA GLY A 29 -19.70 -19.18 7.78
C GLY A 29 -19.83 -20.69 7.57
N LYS A 30 -19.89 -21.15 6.32
CA LYS A 30 -19.97 -22.58 5.97
C LYS A 30 -18.73 -22.99 5.16
N PRO A 31 -18.22 -24.23 5.30
CA PRO A 31 -17.15 -24.73 4.45
C PRO A 31 -17.51 -24.57 2.95
N GLY A 32 -16.62 -23.94 2.18
CA GLY A 32 -16.86 -23.66 0.76
C GLY A 32 -17.79 -22.47 0.47
N GLY A 33 -18.39 -21.85 1.48
CA GLY A 33 -19.29 -20.69 1.35
C GLY A 33 -18.69 -19.44 1.97
N SER A 34 -18.25 -18.50 1.13
CA SER A 34 -17.98 -17.11 1.51
C SER A 34 -17.73 -16.23 0.28
N SER A 35 -17.83 -14.92 0.47
CA SER A 35 -17.26 -13.95 -0.46
C SER A 35 -15.74 -13.93 -0.31
N LEU A 36 -15.04 -14.63 -1.20
CA LEU A 36 -13.57 -14.67 -1.18
C LEU A 36 -12.98 -13.66 -2.16
N SER A 37 -12.09 -12.80 -1.65
CA SER A 37 -11.24 -11.94 -2.47
C SER A 37 -9.93 -12.66 -2.77
N ILE A 38 -9.63 -12.92 -4.04
CA ILE A 38 -8.34 -13.50 -4.45
C ILE A 38 -7.39 -12.35 -4.76
N THR A 39 -6.39 -12.17 -3.89
CA THR A 39 -5.35 -11.14 -4.06
C THR A 39 -4.26 -11.60 -5.02
N GLY A 40 -3.74 -10.68 -5.83
CA GLY A 40 -2.75 -11.03 -6.86
C GLY A 40 -1.33 -11.24 -6.34
N GLN A 41 -0.77 -10.24 -5.65
CA GLN A 41 0.61 -10.32 -5.16
C GLN A 41 0.73 -11.32 -4.00
N CYS A 42 1.83 -12.08 -3.97
CA CYS A 42 2.06 -13.19 -3.05
C CYS A 42 1.90 -12.81 -1.57
N ASN A 43 2.31 -11.59 -1.19
CA ASN A 43 2.18 -11.10 0.18
C ASN A 43 1.32 -9.83 0.29
N ALA A 44 0.35 -9.63 -0.61
CA ALA A 44 -0.56 -8.46 -0.55
C ALA A 44 -1.32 -8.37 0.78
N MET A 45 -1.71 -9.53 1.35
CA MET A 45 -2.40 -9.59 2.64
C MET A 45 -1.47 -9.21 3.79
N GLY A 46 -0.30 -9.83 3.90
CA GLY A 46 0.64 -9.57 4.99
C GLY A 46 1.13 -8.12 4.97
N THR A 47 1.60 -7.64 3.83
CA THR A 47 2.13 -6.27 3.68
C THR A 47 1.06 -5.19 3.91
N ALA A 48 -0.08 -5.27 3.22
CA ALA A 48 -1.04 -4.17 3.21
C ALA A 48 -2.02 -4.20 4.40
N ARG A 49 -2.20 -5.34 5.05
CA ARG A 49 -3.24 -5.50 6.08
C ARG A 49 -2.72 -5.93 7.45
N GLU A 50 -1.68 -6.74 7.51
CA GLU A 50 -1.24 -7.37 8.76
C GLU A 50 -0.03 -6.66 9.40
N VAL A 51 0.98 -6.29 8.61
CA VAL A 51 2.32 -5.87 9.09
C VAL A 51 2.61 -4.36 8.87
N VAL A 52 1.63 -3.58 8.43
CA VAL A 52 1.71 -2.10 8.28
C VAL A 52 2.65 -1.61 7.19
N ILE A 53 2.19 -1.71 5.94
CA ILE A 53 2.69 -0.86 4.84
C ILE A 53 1.62 0.16 4.41
N VAL A 54 0.42 0.10 4.98
CA VAL A 54 -0.64 1.07 4.69
C VAL A 54 -0.67 2.13 5.77
N PHE A 55 -0.41 3.38 5.39
CA PHE A 55 -0.34 4.61 6.21
C PHE A 55 -1.61 4.97 7.02
N ARG A 56 -2.56 4.05 7.15
CA ARG A 56 -3.86 4.24 7.80
C ARG A 56 -4.08 3.30 8.98
N ARG A 57 -3.21 2.30 9.17
CA ARG A 57 -3.42 1.22 10.13
C ARG A 57 -2.14 0.87 10.86
N LEU A 58 -2.31 0.41 12.09
CA LEU A 58 -1.28 -0.20 12.92
C LEU A 58 -1.35 -1.74 12.76
N PRO A 59 -0.33 -2.49 13.23
CA PRO A 59 -0.24 -3.91 12.95
C PRO A 59 -1.46 -4.68 13.49
N GLY A 60 -1.91 -5.68 12.73
CA GLY A 60 -3.06 -6.50 13.10
C GLY A 60 -4.41 -5.77 12.97
N TYR A 61 -4.62 -5.05 11.86
CA TYR A 61 -5.89 -4.35 11.56
C TYR A 61 -6.29 -3.24 12.56
N ARG A 62 -5.35 -2.77 13.37
CA ARG A 62 -5.57 -1.68 14.32
C ARG A 62 -5.74 -0.34 13.61
N ALA A 63 -6.59 0.53 14.14
CA ALA A 63 -6.89 1.82 13.54
C ALA A 63 -5.96 2.90 14.12
N LEU A 64 -5.28 3.64 13.25
CA LEU A 64 -4.40 4.75 13.70
C LEU A 64 -5.19 5.83 14.45
N GLU A 65 -6.47 6.02 14.13
CA GLU A 65 -7.35 7.02 14.77
C GLU A 65 -7.76 6.64 16.20
N ASN A 66 -7.68 5.35 16.55
CA ASN A 66 -8.05 4.86 17.86
C ASN A 66 -6.87 5.03 18.83
N GLU A 67 -7.06 5.88 19.84
CA GLU A 67 -6.03 6.17 20.85
C GLU A 67 -5.59 4.91 21.58
N LYS A 68 -6.52 4.01 21.94
CA LYS A 68 -6.20 2.74 22.60
C LYS A 68 -5.25 1.89 21.76
N ASP A 69 -5.53 1.78 20.46
CA ASP A 69 -4.70 1.01 19.53
C ASP A 69 -3.29 1.62 19.40
N ARG A 70 -3.19 2.96 19.40
CA ARG A 70 -1.90 3.67 19.40
C ARG A 70 -1.13 3.41 20.70
N SER A 71 -1.79 3.51 21.86
CA SER A 71 -1.15 3.29 23.16
C SER A 71 -0.59 1.88 23.31
N GLU A 72 -1.35 0.85 22.89
CA GLU A 72 -0.88 -0.55 22.93
C GLU A 72 0.40 -0.75 22.11
N ILE A 73 0.47 -0.16 20.91
CA ILE A 73 1.66 -0.29 20.05
C ILE A 73 2.81 0.58 20.57
N ALA A 74 2.51 1.78 21.08
CA ALA A 74 3.50 2.68 21.67
C ALA A 74 4.21 2.00 22.84
N GLU A 75 3.44 1.39 23.75
CA GLU A 75 3.96 0.62 24.88
C GLU A 75 4.80 -0.57 24.40
N PHE A 76 4.30 -1.34 23.43
CA PHE A 76 5.02 -2.50 22.89
C PHE A 76 6.35 -2.12 22.20
N TRP A 77 6.40 -0.99 21.49
CA TRP A 77 7.61 -0.50 20.82
C TRP A 77 8.49 0.37 21.72
N GLY A 78 8.06 0.70 22.94
CA GLY A 78 8.80 1.56 23.87
C GLY A 78 8.94 3.00 23.37
N ILE A 79 7.94 3.51 22.66
CA ILE A 79 7.90 4.89 22.14
C ILE A 79 6.75 5.68 22.77
N ASP A 80 6.81 7.01 22.64
CA ASP A 80 5.70 7.87 23.03
C ASP A 80 4.51 7.67 22.08
N VAL A 81 3.28 7.70 22.61
CA VAL A 81 2.06 7.64 21.81
C VAL A 81 1.95 8.83 20.85
N ASP A 82 2.50 9.98 21.25
CA ASP A 82 2.51 11.22 20.46
C ASP A 82 3.46 11.13 19.24
N TYR A 83 4.29 10.08 19.17
CA TYR A 83 5.09 9.80 17.97
C TYR A 83 4.20 9.43 16.77
N PHE A 84 3.03 8.83 17.02
CA PHE A 84 2.14 8.43 15.95
C PHE A 84 1.39 9.65 15.38
N PRO A 85 1.35 9.80 14.05
CA PRO A 85 0.54 10.86 13.45
C PRO A 85 -0.95 10.60 13.73
N GLU A 86 -1.67 11.65 14.13
CA GLU A 86 -3.12 11.58 14.35
C GLU A 86 -3.91 11.34 13.06
N LYS A 87 -3.34 11.81 11.94
CA LYS A 87 -3.96 11.73 10.62
C LYS A 87 -3.38 10.59 9.79
N ARG A 88 -4.27 9.95 9.03
CA ARG A 88 -3.93 8.98 8.00
C ARG A 88 -3.00 9.61 6.96
N GLY A 89 -1.97 8.88 6.56
CA GLY A 89 -1.10 9.30 5.47
C GLY A 89 -1.77 9.24 4.09
N MET A 90 -1.08 9.81 3.12
CA MET A 90 -1.50 9.91 1.72
C MET A 90 -1.53 8.53 1.04
N PHE A 91 -2.42 8.36 0.07
CA PHE A 91 -2.36 7.20 -0.81
C PHE A 91 -1.33 7.40 -1.93
N MET A 92 -0.86 6.30 -2.52
CA MET A 92 0.07 6.37 -3.67
C MET A 92 -0.47 7.24 -4.82
N THR A 93 -1.79 7.25 -5.03
CA THR A 93 -2.45 8.10 -6.03
C THR A 93 -2.38 9.59 -5.68
N ASP A 94 -2.28 9.94 -4.41
CA ASP A 94 -2.20 11.32 -3.91
C ASP A 94 -0.75 11.80 -3.82
N ILE A 95 0.18 10.87 -3.58
CA ILE A 95 1.62 11.15 -3.45
C ILE A 95 2.17 11.80 -4.73
N LEU A 96 1.75 11.34 -5.91
CA LEU A 96 2.26 11.90 -7.18
C LEU A 96 1.88 13.39 -7.36
N PRO A 97 0.60 13.80 -7.22
CA PRO A 97 0.23 15.22 -7.16
C PRO A 97 0.92 16.00 -6.03
N ALA A 98 1.04 15.41 -4.84
CA ALA A 98 1.67 16.07 -3.68
C ALA A 98 3.16 16.36 -3.89
N ILE A 99 3.82 15.62 -4.78
CA ILE A 99 5.19 15.93 -5.16
C ILE A 99 5.22 17.03 -6.24
N GLU A 100 4.27 17.04 -7.18
CA GLU A 100 4.15 18.15 -8.13
C GLU A 100 3.96 19.50 -7.41
N SER A 101 3.18 19.52 -6.33
CA SER A 101 2.98 20.72 -5.49
C SER A 101 4.17 21.06 -4.60
N GLY A 102 5.15 20.16 -4.47
CA GLY A 102 6.33 20.31 -3.62
C GLY A 102 6.10 20.05 -2.11
N GLU A 103 4.94 19.49 -1.74
CA GLU A 103 4.62 19.08 -0.37
C GLU A 103 5.48 17.89 0.07
N ILE A 104 5.67 16.92 -0.83
CA ILE A 104 6.61 15.82 -0.64
C ILE A 104 7.91 16.12 -1.40
N ARG A 105 9.04 16.06 -0.68
CA ARG A 105 10.38 16.36 -1.23
C ARG A 105 11.31 15.16 -1.33
N GLY A 106 10.90 14.01 -0.78
CA GLY A 106 11.67 12.78 -0.73
C GLY A 106 10.77 11.57 -0.89
N LEU A 107 11.27 10.56 -1.61
CA LEU A 107 10.51 9.34 -1.88
C LEU A 107 11.42 8.11 -1.74
N TRP A 108 10.97 7.12 -0.98
CA TRP A 108 11.62 5.81 -0.86
C TRP A 108 10.68 4.74 -1.43
N LEU A 109 11.07 4.18 -2.58
CA LEU A 109 10.37 3.07 -3.20
C LEU A 109 11.05 1.76 -2.84
N ILE A 110 10.25 0.77 -2.42
CA ILE A 110 10.72 -0.55 -2.03
C ILE A 110 9.97 -1.59 -2.86
N ALA A 111 10.70 -2.37 -3.65
CA ALA A 111 10.21 -3.51 -4.45
C ALA A 111 8.94 -3.20 -5.26
N THR A 112 8.88 -1.99 -5.83
CA THR A 112 7.73 -1.53 -6.63
C THR A 112 8.19 -0.63 -7.76
N ASN A 113 7.54 -0.77 -8.92
CA ASN A 113 7.82 -0.02 -10.13
C ASN A 113 6.57 0.74 -10.60
N PRO A 114 6.37 1.99 -10.13
CA PRO A 114 5.23 2.80 -10.53
C PRO A 114 5.23 3.14 -12.04
N MET A 115 6.41 3.16 -12.69
CA MET A 115 6.53 3.50 -14.11
C MET A 115 5.86 2.50 -15.05
N THR A 116 5.71 1.26 -14.60
CA THR A 116 5.10 0.17 -15.37
C THR A 116 3.75 -0.25 -14.80
N SER A 117 3.58 -0.19 -13.48
CA SER A 117 2.39 -0.76 -12.81
C SER A 117 1.24 0.22 -12.63
N MET A 118 1.49 1.53 -12.65
CA MET A 118 0.43 2.53 -12.44
C MET A 118 -0.22 2.97 -13.76
N ALA A 119 -1.50 3.33 -13.67
CA ALA A 119 -2.23 3.95 -14.77
C ALA A 119 -1.72 5.36 -15.08
N ASN A 120 -1.90 5.80 -16.32
CA ASN A 120 -1.46 7.12 -16.80
C ASN A 120 0.05 7.34 -16.63
N THR A 121 0.85 6.48 -17.26
CA THR A 121 2.31 6.52 -17.22
C THR A 121 2.89 7.83 -17.74
N ASP A 122 2.18 8.54 -18.62
CA ASP A 122 2.61 9.85 -19.12
C ASP A 122 2.55 10.91 -18.03
N LEU A 123 1.52 10.87 -17.19
CA LEU A 123 1.46 11.71 -15.99
C LEU A 123 2.64 11.38 -15.07
N ILE A 124 2.96 10.11 -14.85
CA ILE A 124 4.11 9.73 -14.00
C ILE A 124 5.42 10.24 -14.60
N ARG A 125 5.66 10.01 -15.89
CA ARG A 125 6.84 10.53 -16.60
C ARG A 125 6.94 12.06 -16.56
N LYS A 126 5.80 12.75 -16.65
CA LYS A 126 5.71 14.22 -16.71
C LYS A 126 5.80 14.87 -15.34
N LEU A 127 4.99 14.42 -14.39
CA LEU A 127 4.95 14.91 -13.01
C LEU A 127 6.21 14.53 -12.27
N GLY A 128 6.83 13.42 -12.65
CA GLY A 128 7.66 12.78 -11.70
C GLY A 128 8.42 11.58 -12.16
N TYR A 129 9.53 11.80 -12.83
CA TYR A 129 10.76 11.73 -12.06
C TYR A 129 11.68 12.95 -12.18
N ARG A 130 11.44 13.80 -13.18
CA ARG A 130 12.27 14.98 -13.48
C ARG A 130 12.15 16.10 -12.44
N LYS A 131 11.12 16.07 -11.59
CA LYS A 131 10.84 17.03 -10.52
C LYS A 131 10.60 16.37 -9.13
N LEU A 132 10.73 15.04 -9.02
CA LEU A 132 10.03 14.22 -8.01
C LEU A 132 10.68 14.07 -6.64
N ALA A 133 11.86 14.59 -6.41
CA ALA A 133 12.40 14.67 -5.08
C ALA A 133 13.70 15.43 -5.18
N ASN A 134 13.98 16.28 -4.21
CA ASN A 134 15.36 16.63 -3.94
C ASN A 134 16.19 15.37 -3.62
N PHE A 135 15.53 14.24 -3.28
CA PHE A 135 16.16 12.98 -2.94
C PHE A 135 15.24 11.74 -3.10
N MET A 136 15.61 10.80 -3.97
CA MET A 136 14.84 9.57 -4.22
C MET A 136 15.69 8.32 -3.95
N VAL A 137 15.15 7.39 -3.18
CA VAL A 137 15.76 6.09 -2.90
C VAL A 137 14.93 4.99 -3.58
N VAL A 138 15.59 4.10 -4.31
CA VAL A 138 14.99 2.87 -4.82
C VAL A 138 15.68 1.69 -4.16
N GLN A 139 14.89 0.83 -3.52
CA GLN A 139 15.34 -0.44 -2.97
C GLN A 139 14.68 -1.58 -3.74
N ASP A 140 15.45 -2.26 -4.57
CA ASP A 140 14.96 -3.37 -5.39
C ASP A 140 16.07 -4.41 -5.58
N ALA A 141 15.69 -5.62 -5.96
CA ALA A 141 16.63 -6.67 -6.39
C ALA A 141 17.05 -6.50 -7.85
N TYR A 142 16.22 -5.85 -8.67
CA TYR A 142 16.50 -5.63 -10.09
C TYR A 142 16.80 -4.16 -10.41
N ALA A 143 17.61 -3.97 -11.45
CA ALA A 143 17.75 -2.66 -12.07
C ALA A 143 16.65 -2.45 -13.12
N ASP A 144 15.72 -1.53 -12.85
CA ASP A 144 14.55 -1.30 -13.70
C ASP A 144 14.46 0.13 -14.27
N VAL A 145 13.34 0.45 -14.94
CA VAL A 145 13.09 1.79 -15.50
C VAL A 145 12.92 2.88 -14.44
N THR A 146 12.51 2.52 -13.22
CA THR A 146 12.37 3.45 -12.09
C THR A 146 13.74 3.82 -11.51
N ASN A 147 14.71 2.90 -11.54
CA ASN A 147 16.07 3.16 -11.07
C ASN A 147 16.79 4.30 -11.80
N GLN A 148 16.46 4.54 -13.07
CA GLN A 148 17.05 5.61 -13.90
C GLN A 148 16.86 7.01 -13.29
N TYR A 149 15.96 7.13 -12.33
CA TYR A 149 15.58 8.36 -11.68
C TYR A 149 15.96 8.43 -10.20
N SER A 150 16.57 7.36 -9.67
CA SER A 150 16.97 7.29 -8.27
C SER A 150 18.23 8.11 -8.02
N HIS A 151 18.31 8.72 -6.82
CA HIS A 151 19.53 9.34 -6.33
C HIS A 151 20.38 8.32 -5.58
N VAL A 152 19.73 7.36 -4.92
CA VAL A 152 20.37 6.23 -4.25
C VAL A 152 19.65 4.95 -4.64
N PHE A 153 20.43 3.94 -5.00
CA PHE A 153 19.95 2.59 -5.22
C PHE A 153 20.45 1.67 -4.10
N LEU A 154 19.54 0.96 -3.45
CA LEU A 154 19.80 0.01 -2.38
C LEU A 154 19.49 -1.42 -2.89
N PRO A 155 20.50 -2.22 -3.27
CA PRO A 155 20.25 -3.58 -3.73
C PRO A 155 19.63 -4.41 -2.60
N SER A 156 18.54 -5.09 -2.90
CA SER A 156 17.82 -5.92 -1.94
C SER A 156 17.92 -7.40 -2.33
N ALA A 157 18.01 -8.29 -1.33
CA ALA A 157 18.04 -9.72 -1.60
C ALA A 157 16.73 -10.24 -2.18
N MET A 158 16.82 -11.26 -3.03
CA MET A 158 15.71 -11.92 -3.70
C MET A 158 14.96 -12.88 -2.75
N TRP A 159 13.78 -13.33 -3.16
CA TRP A 159 12.99 -14.30 -2.38
C TRP A 159 13.73 -15.63 -2.17
N VAL A 160 14.66 -16.01 -3.06
CA VAL A 160 15.51 -17.21 -2.91
C VAL A 160 16.65 -17.04 -1.91
N GLU A 161 16.91 -15.80 -1.48
CA GLU A 161 18.01 -15.43 -0.57
C GLU A 161 17.50 -15.07 0.83
N LYS A 162 16.18 -15.12 1.05
CA LYS A 162 15.51 -14.63 2.26
C LYS A 162 14.60 -15.72 2.84
N GLU A 163 14.37 -15.61 4.15
CA GLU A 163 13.43 -16.45 4.91
C GLU A 163 12.43 -15.55 5.65
N GLY A 164 11.21 -16.04 5.88
CA GLY A 164 10.15 -15.32 6.61
C GLY A 164 8.74 -15.66 6.14
#